data_AF-A0A471FQJ4-F1
#
_entry.id   AF-A0A471FQJ4-F1
#
_cell.length_a   1.000
_cell.length_b   1.000
_cell.length_c   1.000
_cell.angle_alpha   90.00
_cell.angle_beta   90.00
_cell.angle_gamma   90.00
#
_symmetry.space_group_name_H-M   'P 1'
#
loop_
_entity.id
_entity.type
_entity.pdbx_description
1 polymer ?
#
loop_
_entity_poly.entity_id
_entity_poly.type
_entity_poly.pdbx_seq_one_letter_code
_entity_poly.pdbx_strand_id
1 'polypeptide(L)'
;MSEIKVKEATLTKYATKLESKGKSAEYLPMKGGNMAYSQANSINHFRTALFDLVDAVDNFQNVIGTDAKRLKELGASFTRKDQELERSMGLEGK
;
A
#
# COMPACT_ATOMS: atom_id res chain seq x y z
N MET A 1 46.71 -14.78 -43.91
CA MET A 1 46.92 -14.76 -42.45
C MET A 1 47.40 -13.37 -42.08
N SER A 2 46.62 -12.62 -41.31
CA SER A 2 46.98 -11.26 -40.89
C SER A 2 47.91 -11.35 -39.68
N GLU A 3 49.12 -10.82 -39.79
CA GLU A 3 50.10 -10.80 -38.70
C GLU A 3 49.61 -9.82 -37.61
N ILE A 4 49.26 -10.34 -36.43
CA ILE A 4 48.78 -9.52 -35.31
C ILE A 4 50.00 -8.94 -34.59
N LYS A 5 50.26 -7.66 -34.80
CA LYS A 5 51.34 -6.94 -34.10
C LYS A 5 50.86 -6.48 -32.72
N VAL A 6 51.24 -7.23 -31.69
CA VAL A 6 50.95 -6.90 -30.30
C VAL A 6 52.07 -6.05 -29.72
N LYS A 7 51.73 -4.90 -29.13
CA LYS A 7 52.66 -4.07 -28.34
C LYS A 7 52.27 -4.17 -26.88
N GLU A 8 53.16 -4.71 -26.05
CA GLU A 8 52.95 -4.90 -24.62
C GLU A 8 52.53 -3.59 -23.92
N ALA A 9 53.23 -2.48 -24.19
CA ALA A 9 52.89 -1.18 -23.63
C ALA A 9 51.46 -0.73 -23.96
N THR A 10 50.93 -1.13 -25.12
CA THR A 10 49.55 -0.82 -25.53
C THR A 10 48.55 -1.67 -24.75
N LEU A 11 48.83 -2.97 -24.54
CA LEU A 11 48.00 -3.83 -23.72
C LEU A 11 47.98 -3.37 -22.26
N THR A 12 49.14 -3.04 -21.69
CA THR A 12 49.24 -2.51 -20.31
C THR A 12 48.45 -1.22 -20.15
N LYS A 13 48.55 -0.29 -21.12
CA LYS A 13 47.75 0.95 -21.11
C LYS A 13 46.25 0.67 -21.13
N TYR A 14 45.80 -0.30 -21.93
CA TYR A 14 44.38 -0.67 -21.95
C TYR A 14 43.94 -1.37 -20.66
N ALA A 15 44.78 -2.23 -20.08
CA ALA A 15 44.51 -2.89 -18.81
C ALA A 15 44.35 -1.87 -17.67
N THR A 16 45.27 -0.91 -17.54
CA THR A 16 45.18 0.16 -16.52
C THR A 16 43.94 1.06 -16.74
N LYS A 17 43.59 1.32 -18.01
CA LYS A 17 42.37 2.07 -18.34
C LYS A 17 41.10 1.29 -17.99
N LEU A 18 41.10 -0.03 -18.17
CA LEU A 18 39.98 -0.89 -17.82
C LEU A 18 39.82 -1.00 -16.31
N GLU A 19 40.93 -1.17 -15.59
CA GLU A 19 40.95 -1.24 -14.12
C GLU A 19 40.45 0.07 -13.49
N SER A 20 40.93 1.22 -13.97
CA SER A 20 40.48 2.53 -13.46
C SER A 20 38.99 2.80 -13.74
N LYS A 21 38.48 2.42 -14.91
CA LYS A 21 37.05 2.53 -15.23
C LYS A 21 36.18 1.53 -14.46
N GLY A 22 36.66 0.31 -14.24
CA GLY A 22 35.97 -0.71 -13.46
C GLY A 22 35.78 -0.26 -12.00
N LYS A 23 36.81 0.34 -11.39
CA LYS A 23 36.73 0.91 -10.05
C LYS A 23 35.72 2.05 -9.92
N SER A 24 35.50 2.84 -10.98
CA SER A 24 34.47 3.90 -11.01
C SER A 24 33.05 3.41 -11.31
N ALA A 25 32.90 2.15 -11.75
CA ALA A 25 31.63 1.54 -12.13
C ALA A 25 31.11 0.59 -11.03
N GLU A 26 31.41 0.89 -9.77
CA GLU A 26 30.83 0.16 -8.65
C GLU A 26 29.33 0.40 -8.64
N TYR A 27 28.56 -0.59 -9.12
CA TYR A 27 27.12 -0.58 -9.00
C TYR A 27 26.79 -0.73 -7.52
N LEU A 28 26.43 0.38 -6.88
CA LEU A 28 26.01 0.45 -5.49
C LEU A 28 24.49 0.66 -5.47
N PRO A 29 23.66 -0.41 -5.43
CA PRO A 29 22.20 -0.30 -5.50
C PRO A 29 21.59 0.58 -4.42
N MET A 30 22.28 0.73 -3.28
CA MET A 30 21.85 1.57 -2.16
C MET A 30 22.25 3.04 -2.31
N LYS A 31 23.16 3.38 -3.22
CA LYS A 31 23.63 4.75 -3.44
C LYS A 31 22.69 5.46 -4.43
N GLY A 32 22.05 6.53 -4.00
CA GLY A 32 21.19 7.37 -4.85
C GLY A 32 19.70 6.99 -4.91
N GLY A 33 19.20 6.13 -4.03
CA GLY A 33 17.76 5.84 -3.94
C GLY A 33 17.20 4.92 -5.03
N ASN A 34 18.06 4.26 -5.81
CA ASN A 34 17.68 3.38 -6.92
C ASN A 34 16.81 2.17 -6.51
N MET A 35 16.78 1.80 -5.21
CA MET A 35 15.87 0.76 -4.71
C MET A 35 14.41 1.19 -4.64
N ALA A 36 14.12 2.49 -4.46
CA ALA A 36 12.74 2.97 -4.32
C ALA A 36 11.90 2.69 -5.57
N TYR A 37 12.54 2.79 -6.75
CA TYR A 37 11.95 2.54 -8.07
C TYR A 37 12.14 1.10 -8.57
N SER A 38 12.74 0.23 -7.76
CA SER A 38 12.88 -1.18 -8.15
C SER A 38 11.51 -1.85 -8.23
N GLN A 39 11.33 -2.73 -9.22
CA GLN A 39 10.08 -3.49 -9.37
C GLN A 39 9.74 -4.30 -8.11
N ALA A 40 10.75 -4.76 -7.36
CA ALA A 40 10.55 -5.44 -6.09
C ALA A 40 9.90 -4.53 -5.04
N ASN A 41 10.30 -3.26 -4.97
CA ASN A 41 9.75 -2.31 -4.02
C ASN A 41 8.32 -1.88 -4.40
N SER A 42 8.04 -1.64 -5.68
CA SER A 42 6.68 -1.32 -6.13
C SER A 42 5.70 -2.50 -5.94
N ILE A 43 6.14 -3.73 -6.16
CA ILE A 43 5.34 -4.94 -5.89
C ILE A 43 5.06 -5.07 -4.39
N ASN A 44 6.05 -4.83 -3.52
CA ASN A 44 5.84 -4.86 -2.08
C ASN A 44 4.86 -3.77 -1.62
N HIS A 45 5.00 -2.53 -2.12
CA HIS A 45 4.06 -1.46 -1.83
C HIS A 45 2.64 -1.79 -2.29
N PHE A 46 2.48 -2.34 -3.48
CA PHE A 46 1.18 -2.76 -4.00
C PHE A 46 0.57 -3.88 -3.13
N ARG A 47 1.38 -4.85 -2.71
CA ARG A 47 0.95 -5.92 -1.80
C ARG A 47 0.46 -5.37 -0.47
N THR A 48 1.19 -4.45 0.14
CA THR A 48 0.77 -3.81 1.41
C THR A 48 -0.54 -3.05 1.22
N ALA A 49 -0.66 -2.26 0.15
CA ALA A 49 -1.88 -1.50 -0.12
C ALA A 49 -3.12 -2.39 -0.31
N LEU A 50 -2.96 -3.58 -0.90
CA LEU A 50 -4.04 -4.56 -1.01
C LEU A 50 -4.48 -5.10 0.36
N PHE A 51 -3.54 -5.35 1.27
CA PHE A 51 -3.89 -5.78 2.64
C PHE A 51 -4.61 -4.67 3.41
N ASP A 52 -4.08 -3.44 3.35
CA ASP A 52 -4.70 -2.29 4.01
C ASP A 52 -6.14 -2.05 3.50
N LEU A 53 -6.39 -2.27 2.20
CA LEU A 53 -7.72 -2.17 1.62
C LEU A 53 -8.68 -3.24 2.17
N VAL A 54 -8.23 -4.49 2.25
CA VAL A 54 -9.06 -5.60 2.79
C VAL A 54 -9.43 -5.32 4.24
N ASP A 55 -8.46 -4.89 5.05
CA ASP A 55 -8.69 -4.54 6.46
C ASP A 55 -9.65 -3.35 6.60
N ALA A 56 -9.52 -2.34 5.73
CA ALA A 56 -10.44 -1.20 5.73
C ALA A 56 -11.88 -1.61 5.37
N VAL A 57 -12.06 -2.51 4.40
CA VAL A 57 -13.39 -3.01 4.00
C VAL A 57 -14.02 -3.85 5.12
N ASP A 58 -13.25 -4.71 5.77
CA ASP A 58 -13.73 -5.52 6.91
C ASP A 58 -14.20 -4.62 8.07
N ASN A 59 -13.39 -3.61 8.41
CA ASN A 59 -13.76 -2.61 9.41
C ASN A 59 -15.03 -1.84 9.03
N PHE A 60 -15.21 -1.49 7.75
CA PHE A 60 -16.39 -0.79 7.28
C PHE A 60 -17.68 -1.62 7.44
N GLN A 61 -17.61 -2.95 7.21
CA GLN A 61 -18.75 -3.84 7.45
C GLN A 61 -19.18 -3.83 8.92
N ASN A 62 -18.22 -3.81 9.85
CA ASN A 62 -18.50 -3.74 11.29
C ASN A 62 -19.18 -2.42 11.69
N VAL A 63 -18.78 -1.30 11.08
CA VAL A 63 -19.42 0.01 11.31
C VAL A 63 -20.87 -0.01 10.82
N ILE A 64 -21.13 -0.52 9.61
CA ILE A 64 -22.49 -0.64 9.08
C ILE A 64 -23.36 -1.52 9.98
N GLY A 65 -22.83 -2.65 10.45
CA GLY A 65 -23.55 -3.53 11.38
C GLY A 65 -23.92 -2.84 12.70
N THR A 66 -23.04 -1.96 13.19
CA THR A 66 -23.28 -1.16 14.39
C THR A 66 -24.36 -0.10 14.15
N ASP A 67 -24.29 0.61 13.04
CA ASP A 67 -25.30 1.63 12.71
C ASP A 67 -26.67 1.03 12.43
N ALA A 68 -26.75 -0.15 11.79
CA ALA A 68 -28.00 -0.87 11.62
C ALA A 68 -28.65 -1.22 12.97
N LYS A 69 -27.86 -1.64 13.97
CA LYS A 69 -28.35 -1.90 15.34
C LYS A 69 -28.88 -0.61 15.98
N ARG A 70 -28.13 0.49 15.89
CA ARG A 70 -28.53 1.79 16.43
C ARG A 70 -29.84 2.28 15.82
N LEU A 71 -30.01 2.17 14.50
CA LEU A 71 -31.25 2.56 13.82
C LEU A 71 -32.45 1.73 14.31
N LYS A 72 -32.26 0.43 14.53
CA LYS A 72 -33.30 -0.45 15.06
C LYS A 72 -33.69 -0.07 16.49
N GLU A 73 -32.71 0.20 17.35
CA GLU A 73 -32.93 0.64 18.74
C GLU A 73 -33.61 2.00 18.80
N LEU A 74 -33.20 2.94 17.95
CA LEU A 74 -33.78 4.26 17.83
C LEU A 74 -35.24 4.17 17.39
N GLY A 75 -35.54 3.40 16.33
CA GLY A 75 -36.92 3.15 15.89
C GLY A 75 -37.79 2.55 17.00
N ALA A 76 -37.29 1.55 17.72
CA ALA A 76 -38.01 0.96 18.86
C ALA A 76 -38.25 1.98 19.99
N SER A 77 -37.30 2.88 20.24
CA SER A 77 -37.46 3.95 21.23
C SER A 77 -38.54 4.95 20.83
N PHE A 78 -38.60 5.34 19.55
CA PHE A 78 -39.65 6.22 19.03
C PHE A 78 -41.03 5.57 19.15
N THR A 79 -41.18 4.31 18.73
CA THR A 79 -42.46 3.58 18.89
C THR A 79 -42.90 3.51 20.35
N ARG A 80 -41.99 3.26 21.30
CA ARG A 80 -42.32 3.28 22.73
C ARG A 80 -42.77 4.66 23.20
N LYS A 81 -42.09 5.72 22.74
CA LYS A 81 -42.45 7.09 23.09
C LYS A 81 -43.81 7.49 22.52
N ASP A 82 -44.11 7.09 21.30
CA ASP A 82 -45.42 7.31 20.69
C ASP A 82 -46.52 6.58 21.48
N GLN A 83 -46.32 5.31 21.86
CA GLN A 83 -47.27 4.57 22.70
C GLN A 83 -47.48 5.19 24.08
N GLU A 84 -46.41 5.68 24.72
CA GLU A 84 -46.52 6.43 25.98
C GLU A 84 -47.32 7.72 25.81
N LEU A 85 -47.11 8.43 24.71
CA LEU A 85 -47.84 9.65 24.37
C LEU A 85 -49.32 9.37 24.11
N GLU A 86 -49.65 8.38 23.28
CA GLU A 86 -51.02 7.94 23.00
C GLU A 86 -51.79 7.60 24.29
N ARG A 87 -51.13 6.89 25.22
CA ARG A 87 -51.66 6.60 26.56
C ARG A 87 -51.88 7.86 27.38
N SER A 88 -50.90 8.75 27.43
CA SER A 88 -50.97 9.99 28.21
C SER A 88 -52.04 10.96 27.70
N MET A 89 -52.33 10.93 26.40
CA MET A 89 -53.33 11.75 25.74
C MET A 89 -54.73 11.11 25.73
N GLY A 90 -54.90 9.91 26.27
CA GLY A 90 -56.19 9.21 26.31
C GLY A 90 -56.71 8.80 24.93
N LEU A 91 -55.82 8.59 23.96
CA LEU A 91 -56.15 8.22 22.57
C LEU A 91 -56.28 6.70 22.38
N GLU A 92 -55.98 5.89 23.40
CA GLU A 92 -56.25 4.44 23.42
C GLU A 92 -57.78 4.19 23.53
N GLY A 93 -58.51 4.31 22.43
CA GLY A 93 -59.92 3.89 22.36
C GLY A 93 -60.81 4.71 21.42
N LYS A 94 -60.68 4.47 20.10
CA LYS A 94 -61.79 4.46 19.14
C LYS A 94 -61.56 3.36 18.11
#